data_AF-A0A8K0J4P9-F1
#
_entry.id   AF-A0A8K0J4P9-F1
#
_cell.length_a   1.000
_cell.length_b   1.000
_cell.length_c   1.000
_cell.angle_alpha   90.00
_cell.angle_beta   90.00
_cell.angle_gamma   90.00
#
_symmetry.space_group_name_H-M   'P 1'
#
loop_
_entity.id
_entity.type
_entity.pdbx_description
1 polymer ?
#
loop_
_entity_poly.entity_id
_entity_poly.type
_entity_poly.pdbx_seq_one_letter_code
_entity_poly.pdbx_strand_id
1 'polypeptide(L)'
;MQLTLLFSNLVALGSLIPGIQAAIDPSQLQGYLFAYFTGNSIEGEKIYLAASKGNDALNWQELNGGKPILSSTQGTRGLRDPFIMRSHTGDKFYLIATDLSIGSGTSWGDAVRHGSRYLEIWESPDLITWSNQRHVLVSPETAGNTWAPEAYWDDDLGQYIVFWASSLYSQSTDPNHTGKSYHRMLYATTTDFVTFSKANIWQDTGKARIDSTVLQQGDVYYRFTKDEGSSTGCVDIIEESSKNLTAPVPEWRQIATCIGKNAGTGAVEGPTAFKANPADVNGQKFYLFVDEYGGRGYIPLETQDIANPSWKVSSSYKLPAHPRHGTVLPITADELKRITSHYA
;
A
#
# COMPACT_ATOMS: atom_id res chain seq x y z
N MET A 1 -46.54 -15.87 -56.60
CA MET A 1 -45.24 -16.52 -56.38
C MET A 1 -44.81 -16.18 -54.96
N GLN A 2 -44.79 -17.16 -54.07
CA GLN A 2 -44.45 -17.02 -52.64
C GLN A 2 -43.04 -16.46 -52.46
N LEU A 3 -42.82 -15.63 -51.44
CA LEU A 3 -41.56 -15.61 -50.71
C LEU A 3 -41.82 -15.24 -49.25
N THR A 4 -41.89 -16.28 -48.41
CA THR A 4 -41.95 -16.18 -46.96
C THR A 4 -40.53 -15.92 -46.45
N LEU A 5 -40.27 -14.76 -45.85
CA LEU A 5 -39.01 -14.51 -45.14
C LEU A 5 -39.11 -15.06 -43.72
N LEU A 6 -38.39 -16.15 -43.46
CA LEU A 6 -38.14 -16.69 -42.12
C LEU A 6 -37.08 -15.81 -41.43
N PHE A 7 -37.46 -15.14 -40.34
CA PHE A 7 -36.51 -14.57 -39.40
C PHE A 7 -35.93 -15.69 -38.52
N SER A 8 -34.70 -16.10 -38.79
CA SER A 8 -33.92 -16.92 -37.88
C SER A 8 -33.38 -16.06 -36.74
N ASN A 9 -33.99 -16.18 -35.56
CA ASN A 9 -33.44 -15.67 -34.31
C ASN A 9 -32.16 -16.44 -33.97
N LEU A 10 -31.00 -15.84 -34.23
CA LEU A 10 -29.73 -16.33 -33.72
C LEU A 10 -29.60 -15.85 -32.27
N VAL A 11 -30.01 -16.67 -31.32
CA VAL A 11 -29.61 -16.48 -29.91
C VAL A 11 -28.13 -16.83 -29.86
N ALA A 12 -27.28 -15.81 -29.83
CA ALA A 12 -25.88 -15.99 -29.48
C ALA A 12 -25.80 -16.39 -28.01
N LEU A 13 -25.75 -17.70 -27.74
CA LEU A 13 -25.28 -18.23 -26.48
C LEU A 13 -23.80 -17.84 -26.34
N GLY A 14 -23.55 -16.68 -25.75
CA GLY A 14 -22.22 -16.29 -25.31
C GLY A 14 -21.70 -17.35 -24.35
N SER A 15 -20.64 -18.05 -24.75
CA SER A 15 -19.88 -18.92 -23.87
C SER A 15 -19.36 -18.09 -22.71
N LEU A 16 -19.95 -18.26 -21.52
CA LEU A 16 -19.38 -17.77 -20.27
C LEU A 16 -18.01 -18.43 -20.11
N ILE A 17 -16.95 -17.65 -20.23
CA ILE A 17 -15.62 -18.06 -19.77
C ILE A 17 -15.75 -18.21 -18.25
N PRO A 18 -15.61 -19.43 -17.69
CA PRO A 18 -15.56 -19.60 -16.25
C PRO A 18 -14.20 -19.05 -15.78
N GLY A 19 -14.18 -18.07 -14.87
CA GLY A 19 -12.95 -17.76 -14.14
C GLY A 19 -12.58 -16.30 -13.87
N ILE A 20 -13.41 -15.31 -14.18
CA ILE A 20 -13.21 -13.96 -13.63
C ILE A 20 -14.40 -13.69 -12.69
N GLN A 21 -14.18 -13.82 -11.39
CA GLN A 21 -15.11 -13.26 -10.41
C GLN A 21 -15.12 -11.73 -10.68
N ALA A 22 -16.29 -11.15 -10.90
CA ALA A 22 -16.39 -9.70 -11.06
C ALA A 22 -15.73 -8.98 -9.87
N ALA A 23 -15.09 -7.84 -10.12
CA ALA A 23 -14.60 -6.97 -9.06
C ALA A 23 -15.71 -6.76 -8.02
N ILE A 24 -15.36 -6.76 -6.73
CA ILE A 24 -16.34 -6.61 -5.65
C ILE A 24 -17.17 -5.35 -5.91
N ASP A 25 -18.49 -5.51 -5.91
CA ASP A 25 -19.40 -4.38 -5.99
C ASP A 25 -19.16 -3.49 -4.77
N PRO A 26 -18.76 -2.21 -4.94
CA PRO A 26 -18.50 -1.31 -3.83
C PRO A 26 -19.66 -1.21 -2.83
N SER A 27 -20.90 -1.47 -3.25
CA SER A 27 -22.07 -1.52 -2.36
C SER A 27 -22.02 -2.62 -1.29
N GLN A 28 -21.17 -3.64 -1.49
CA GLN A 28 -20.95 -4.74 -0.54
C GLN A 28 -19.94 -4.39 0.55
N LEU A 29 -19.15 -3.33 0.37
CA LEU A 29 -18.14 -2.89 1.33
C LEU A 29 -18.83 -2.27 2.55
N GLN A 30 -18.61 -2.87 3.72
CA GLN A 30 -19.25 -2.45 4.98
C GLN A 30 -18.28 -2.39 6.16
N GLY A 31 -16.99 -2.37 5.86
CA GLY A 31 -15.95 -2.17 6.85
C GLY A 31 -14.58 -2.09 6.21
N TYR A 32 -13.58 -2.07 7.08
CA TYR A 32 -12.19 -1.92 6.71
C TYR A 32 -11.34 -2.86 7.57
N LEU A 33 -10.31 -3.42 6.94
CA LEU A 33 -9.19 -4.08 7.60
C LEU A 33 -8.01 -3.10 7.60
N PHE A 34 -7.26 -3.03 8.70
CA PHE A 34 -5.99 -2.33 8.77
C PHE A 34 -4.89 -3.31 9.12
N ALA A 35 -3.93 -3.52 8.21
CA ALA A 35 -2.71 -4.28 8.46
C ALA A 35 -1.59 -3.31 8.81
N TYR A 36 -0.87 -3.54 9.91
CA TYR A 36 0.15 -2.61 10.41
C TYR A 36 1.24 -3.34 11.22
N PHE A 37 2.34 -2.64 11.50
CA PHE A 37 3.33 -3.03 12.53
C PHE A 37 3.34 -1.98 13.65
N THR A 38 4.02 -2.25 14.77
CA THR A 38 3.88 -1.41 15.98
C THR A 38 5.14 -0.69 16.45
N GLY A 39 6.29 -0.93 15.83
CA GLY A 39 7.50 -0.14 16.12
C GLY A 39 8.82 -0.87 15.85
N ASN A 40 9.89 -0.41 16.51
CA ASN A 40 11.27 -0.83 16.26
C ASN A 40 11.77 -1.90 17.25
N SER A 41 10.89 -2.76 17.76
CA SER A 41 11.25 -3.88 18.63
C SER A 41 11.03 -5.19 17.89
N ILE A 42 11.70 -6.28 18.31
CA ILE A 42 11.52 -7.61 17.70
C ILE A 42 10.05 -8.03 17.69
N GLU A 43 9.31 -7.71 18.77
CA GLU A 43 7.87 -7.97 18.81
C GLU A 43 7.07 -7.01 17.93
N GLY A 44 7.45 -5.74 17.89
CA GLY A 44 6.74 -4.73 17.12
C GLY A 44 6.93 -4.82 15.60
N GLU A 45 7.97 -5.52 15.15
CA GLU A 45 8.30 -5.80 13.74
C GLU A 45 7.65 -7.10 13.27
N LYS A 46 6.34 -7.20 13.52
CA LYS A 46 5.44 -8.28 13.11
C LYS A 46 4.17 -7.66 12.54
N ILE A 47 3.35 -8.46 11.85
CA ILE A 47 2.11 -7.94 11.25
C ILE A 47 0.95 -8.14 12.21
N TYR A 48 0.26 -7.04 12.48
CA TYR A 48 -0.94 -6.94 13.30
C TYR A 48 -2.12 -6.58 12.40
N LEU A 49 -3.32 -6.96 12.84
CA LEU A 49 -4.56 -6.57 12.18
C LEU A 49 -5.48 -5.82 13.14
N ALA A 50 -6.20 -4.85 12.60
CA ALA A 50 -7.36 -4.22 13.21
C ALA A 50 -8.51 -4.23 12.20
N ALA A 51 -9.73 -4.15 12.70
CA ALA A 51 -10.93 -3.98 11.89
C ALA A 51 -11.70 -2.74 12.33
N SER A 52 -12.36 -2.08 11.38
CA SER A 52 -13.32 -1.03 11.72
C SER A 52 -14.52 -1.60 12.47
N LYS A 53 -15.14 -0.77 13.31
CA LYS A 53 -16.40 -1.09 13.99
C LYS A 53 -17.57 -0.80 13.06
N GLY A 54 -17.86 -1.76 12.18
CA GLY A 54 -18.84 -1.56 11.10
C GLY A 54 -18.27 -0.68 10.00
N ASN A 55 -19.14 0.03 9.27
CA ASN A 55 -18.75 0.87 8.15
C ASN A 55 -18.30 2.27 8.61
N ASP A 56 -17.22 2.29 9.39
CA ASP A 56 -16.67 3.48 10.04
C ASP A 56 -15.15 3.53 9.87
N ALA A 57 -14.69 4.34 8.91
CA ALA A 57 -13.26 4.53 8.63
C ALA A 57 -12.45 5.10 9.82
N LEU A 58 -13.08 5.63 10.86
CA LEU A 58 -12.40 6.34 11.95
C LEU A 58 -12.52 5.64 13.31
N ASN A 59 -13.15 4.47 13.40
CA ASN A 59 -13.33 3.75 14.66
C ASN A 59 -12.93 2.28 14.55
N TRP A 60 -11.83 1.93 15.19
CA TRP A 60 -11.17 0.65 15.00
C TRP A 60 -11.12 -0.18 16.28
N GLN A 61 -11.02 -1.50 16.10
CA GLN A 61 -10.70 -2.46 17.14
C GLN A 61 -9.52 -3.32 16.70
N GLU A 62 -8.57 -3.54 17.61
CA GLU A 62 -7.50 -4.49 17.41
C GLU A 62 -8.07 -5.91 17.32
N LEU A 63 -7.55 -6.70 16.40
CA LEU A 63 -7.88 -8.12 16.28
C LEU A 63 -6.86 -8.95 17.04
N ASN A 64 -7.20 -10.22 17.30
CA ASN A 64 -6.33 -11.21 17.93
C ASN A 64 -5.83 -10.77 19.33
N GLY A 65 -6.67 -10.02 20.05
CA GLY A 65 -6.31 -9.42 21.35
C GLY A 65 -5.08 -8.51 21.29
N GLY A 66 -4.85 -7.83 20.16
CA GLY A 66 -3.68 -6.95 19.97
C GLY A 66 -2.36 -7.70 19.75
N LYS A 67 -2.42 -9.00 19.40
CA LYS A 67 -1.24 -9.82 19.10
C LYS A 67 -1.02 -9.94 17.58
N PRO A 68 0.23 -10.12 17.14
CA PRO A 68 0.52 -10.25 15.71
C PRO A 68 -0.10 -11.54 15.14
N ILE A 69 -0.45 -11.49 13.85
CA ILE A 69 -0.97 -12.64 13.09
C ILE A 69 0.10 -13.29 12.20
N LEU A 70 1.13 -12.55 11.79
CA LEU A 70 2.25 -13.03 10.99
C LEU A 70 3.56 -12.59 11.61
N SER A 71 4.55 -13.49 11.56
CA SER A 71 5.93 -13.26 11.94
C SER A 71 6.84 -13.80 10.84
N SER A 72 7.98 -13.16 10.62
CA SER A 72 8.93 -13.64 9.63
C SER A 72 9.82 -14.76 10.20
N THR A 73 10.05 -15.76 9.37
CA THR A 73 11.00 -16.86 9.59
C THR A 73 12.21 -16.79 8.65
N GLN A 74 12.17 -15.89 7.66
CA GLN A 74 13.18 -15.67 6.63
C GLN A 74 13.84 -14.28 6.78
N GLY A 75 14.86 -14.01 5.97
CA GLY A 75 15.48 -12.69 5.90
C GLY A 75 16.02 -12.18 7.23
N THR A 76 15.77 -10.91 7.51
CA THR A 76 16.10 -10.24 8.78
C THR A 76 15.20 -10.66 9.95
N ARG A 77 14.10 -11.36 9.65
CA ARG A 77 13.02 -11.76 10.57
C ARG A 77 12.18 -10.62 11.15
N GLY A 78 12.38 -9.39 10.70
CA GLY A 78 11.49 -8.26 11.00
C GLY A 78 10.57 -7.95 9.83
N LEU A 79 9.32 -7.62 10.13
CA LEU A 79 8.30 -7.23 9.17
C LEU A 79 7.84 -5.80 9.45
N ARG A 80 7.91 -4.95 8.43
CA ARG A 80 7.50 -3.55 8.51
C ARG A 80 6.68 -3.17 7.28
N ASP A 81 5.93 -2.08 7.43
CA ASP A 81 5.21 -1.42 6.33
C ASP A 81 4.36 -2.40 5.50
N PRO A 82 3.45 -3.20 6.12
CA PRO A 82 2.67 -4.17 5.38
C PRO A 82 1.70 -3.48 4.41
N PHE A 83 1.72 -3.95 3.17
CA PHE A 83 0.70 -3.66 2.18
C PHE A 83 -0.16 -4.88 1.90
N ILE A 84 -1.47 -4.70 2.04
CA ILE A 84 -2.45 -5.75 1.79
C ILE A 84 -3.45 -5.32 0.74
N MET A 85 -3.70 -6.18 -0.23
CA MET A 85 -4.63 -5.94 -1.33
C MET A 85 -5.42 -7.18 -1.66
N ARG A 86 -6.63 -6.98 -2.20
CA ARG A 86 -7.33 -8.03 -2.92
C ARG A 86 -6.68 -8.22 -4.28
N SER A 87 -6.51 -9.46 -4.71
CA SER A 87 -6.13 -9.80 -6.08
C SER A 87 -7.10 -9.21 -7.10
N HIS A 88 -6.63 -8.92 -8.30
CA HIS A 88 -7.43 -8.43 -9.43
C HIS A 88 -8.62 -9.34 -9.73
N THR A 89 -8.42 -10.67 -9.65
CA THR A 89 -9.46 -11.69 -9.83
C THR A 89 -10.42 -11.82 -8.65
N GLY A 90 -10.13 -11.20 -7.51
CA GLY A 90 -11.00 -11.16 -6.34
C GLY A 90 -11.03 -12.43 -5.49
N ASP A 91 -10.34 -13.50 -5.89
CA ASP A 91 -10.38 -14.83 -5.27
C ASP A 91 -9.48 -14.99 -4.04
N LYS A 92 -8.50 -14.08 -3.89
CA LYS A 92 -7.59 -14.04 -2.75
C LYS A 92 -7.07 -12.65 -2.43
N PHE A 93 -6.30 -12.56 -1.37
CA PHE A 93 -5.57 -11.40 -0.89
C PHE A 93 -4.08 -11.67 -0.94
N TYR A 94 -3.31 -10.63 -1.26
CA TYR A 94 -1.86 -10.61 -1.14
C TYR A 94 -1.47 -9.69 0.00
N LEU A 95 -0.48 -10.11 0.79
CA LEU A 95 0.21 -9.25 1.75
C LEU A 95 1.70 -9.23 1.41
N ILE A 96 2.26 -8.04 1.23
CA ILE A 96 3.69 -7.81 1.03
C ILE A 96 4.22 -6.91 2.14
N ALA A 97 5.47 -7.11 2.55
CA ALA A 97 6.09 -6.34 3.62
C ALA A 97 7.58 -6.12 3.40
N THR A 98 8.11 -5.08 4.05
CA THR A 98 9.54 -4.83 4.17
C THR A 98 10.19 -5.92 5.02
N ASP A 99 11.25 -6.56 4.51
CA ASP A 99 12.17 -7.39 5.30
C ASP A 99 13.19 -6.50 6.04
N LEU A 100 12.86 -6.09 7.26
CA LEU A 100 13.74 -5.26 8.08
C LEU A 100 13.49 -5.48 9.57
N SER A 101 14.55 -5.79 10.31
CA SER A 101 14.57 -5.70 11.77
C SER A 101 15.57 -4.67 12.29
N ILE A 102 15.04 -3.57 12.82
CA ILE A 102 15.77 -2.62 13.66
C ILE A 102 15.83 -3.16 15.10
N GLY A 103 14.79 -3.86 15.54
CA GLY A 103 14.71 -4.46 16.86
C GLY A 103 15.81 -5.48 17.16
N SER A 104 16.41 -6.09 16.13
CA SER A 104 17.56 -6.98 16.24
C SER A 104 18.92 -6.27 16.35
N GLY A 105 18.94 -4.94 16.34
CA GLY A 105 20.16 -4.13 16.47
C GLY A 105 20.74 -3.59 15.16
N THR A 106 20.08 -3.80 14.02
CA THR A 106 20.48 -3.19 12.75
C THR A 106 20.36 -1.67 12.83
N SER A 107 21.42 -0.93 12.51
CA SER A 107 21.35 0.53 12.47
C SER A 107 20.58 1.00 11.23
N TRP A 108 19.96 2.18 11.29
CA TRP A 108 19.32 2.77 10.10
C TRP A 108 20.31 2.97 8.95
N GLY A 109 21.56 3.33 9.26
CA GLY A 109 22.60 3.49 8.24
C GLY A 109 22.91 2.17 7.50
N ASP A 110 23.03 1.08 8.25
CA ASP A 110 23.24 -0.26 7.66
C ASP A 110 22.00 -0.72 6.92
N ALA A 111 20.80 -0.46 7.45
CA ALA A 111 19.55 -0.83 6.81
C ALA A 111 19.34 -0.13 5.46
N VAL A 112 19.83 1.10 5.28
CA VAL A 112 19.79 1.83 4.00
C VAL A 112 20.84 1.29 3.01
N ARG A 113 22.04 0.95 3.50
CA ARG A 113 23.21 0.66 2.65
C ARG A 113 23.35 -0.82 2.29
N HIS A 114 23.03 -1.67 3.25
CA HIS A 114 23.28 -3.11 3.26
C HIS A 114 22.05 -3.90 3.76
N GLY A 115 20.87 -3.28 3.69
CA GLY A 115 19.61 -3.90 4.08
C GLY A 115 19.13 -4.95 3.08
N SER A 116 17.97 -5.52 3.39
CA SER A 116 17.37 -6.54 2.55
C SER A 116 16.97 -5.99 1.18
N ARG A 117 17.18 -6.82 0.16
CA ARG A 117 16.74 -6.59 -1.23
C ARG A 117 15.47 -7.37 -1.59
N TYR A 118 14.87 -8.00 -0.58
CA TYR A 118 13.78 -8.95 -0.73
C TYR A 118 12.46 -8.36 -0.23
N LEU A 119 11.37 -8.89 -0.76
CA LEU A 119 10.03 -8.73 -0.22
C LEU A 119 9.64 -9.99 0.55
N GLU A 120 8.91 -9.79 1.64
CA GLU A 120 8.19 -10.87 2.31
C GLU A 120 6.74 -10.89 1.84
N ILE A 121 6.28 -12.05 1.36
CA ILE A 121 5.00 -12.18 0.66
C ILE A 121 4.19 -13.35 1.21
N TRP A 122 2.92 -13.09 1.46
CA TRP A 122 1.89 -14.09 1.76
C TRP A 122 0.68 -13.90 0.84
N GLU A 123 -0.09 -14.97 0.70
CA GLU A 123 -1.44 -14.90 0.14
C GLU A 123 -2.45 -15.60 1.05
N SER A 124 -3.71 -15.17 0.99
CA SER A 124 -4.80 -15.75 1.77
C SER A 124 -6.11 -15.72 0.97
N PRO A 125 -6.90 -16.80 0.96
CA PRO A 125 -8.23 -16.78 0.32
C PRO A 125 -9.29 -16.06 1.18
N ASP A 126 -9.02 -15.81 2.45
CA ASP A 126 -10.06 -15.45 3.44
C ASP A 126 -9.61 -14.48 4.54
N LEU A 127 -8.39 -13.94 4.46
CA LEU A 127 -7.73 -13.08 5.48
C LEU A 127 -7.43 -13.79 6.81
N ILE A 128 -7.57 -15.12 6.87
CA ILE A 128 -7.37 -15.93 8.07
C ILE A 128 -6.33 -17.01 7.83
N THR A 129 -6.51 -17.76 6.75
CA THR A 129 -5.65 -18.84 6.32
C THR A 129 -4.57 -18.26 5.43
N TRP A 130 -3.37 -18.13 5.96
CA TRP A 130 -2.23 -17.56 5.23
C TRP A 130 -1.35 -18.67 4.65
N SER A 131 -0.80 -18.42 3.46
CA SER A 131 0.21 -19.28 2.85
C SER A 131 1.48 -19.34 3.70
N ASN A 132 2.41 -20.21 3.31
CA ASN A 132 3.79 -20.07 3.79
C ASN A 132 4.39 -18.74 3.29
N GLN A 133 5.30 -18.19 4.07
CA GLN A 133 6.08 -17.00 3.72
C GLN A 133 6.94 -17.26 2.48
N ARG A 134 6.93 -16.32 1.53
CA ARG A 134 7.88 -16.26 0.41
C ARG A 134 8.83 -15.08 0.61
N HIS A 135 10.13 -15.34 0.50
CA HIS A 135 11.20 -14.35 0.56
C HIS A 135 11.76 -14.12 -0.85
N VAL A 136 11.33 -13.06 -1.52
CA VAL A 136 11.51 -12.89 -2.98
C VAL A 136 12.44 -11.73 -3.30
N LEU A 137 13.55 -12.00 -4.01
CA LEU A 137 14.50 -10.97 -4.44
C LEU A 137 13.89 -10.12 -5.56
N VAL A 138 13.75 -8.82 -5.33
CA VAL A 138 13.19 -7.89 -6.34
C VAL A 138 14.13 -6.74 -6.68
N SER A 139 14.98 -6.34 -5.73
CA SER A 139 15.87 -5.20 -5.92
C SER A 139 17.20 -5.58 -6.58
N PRO A 140 17.74 -4.71 -7.46
CA PRO A 140 19.01 -4.97 -8.15
C PRO A 140 20.18 -5.00 -7.17
N GLU A 141 21.34 -5.50 -7.60
CA GLU A 141 22.55 -5.53 -6.75
C GLU A 141 23.02 -4.15 -6.31
N THR A 142 22.71 -3.11 -7.10
CA THR A 142 22.99 -1.71 -6.80
C THR A 142 22.11 -1.14 -5.68
N ALA A 143 21.05 -1.83 -5.28
CA ALA A 143 20.17 -1.40 -4.21
C ALA A 143 20.78 -1.67 -2.84
N GLY A 144 20.72 -0.68 -1.96
CA GLY A 144 21.04 -0.87 -0.55
C GLY A 144 19.88 -1.44 0.27
N ASN A 145 18.64 -1.30 -0.19
CA ASN A 145 17.44 -1.70 0.56
C ASN A 145 16.19 -1.87 -0.33
N THR A 146 15.11 -2.46 0.20
CA THR A 146 13.77 -2.56 -0.41
C THR A 146 12.72 -2.26 0.65
N TRP A 147 12.21 -1.03 0.70
CA TRP A 147 11.35 -0.56 1.80
C TRP A 147 9.97 -0.10 1.34
N ALA A 148 9.00 -0.26 2.24
CA ALA A 148 7.60 0.15 2.10
C ALA A 148 7.01 -0.25 0.74
N PRO A 149 6.93 -1.56 0.46
CA PRO A 149 6.44 -2.04 -0.81
C PRO A 149 4.91 -1.92 -0.86
N GLU A 150 4.39 -1.38 -1.95
CA GLU A 150 2.97 -1.47 -2.30
C GLU A 150 2.79 -2.01 -3.72
N ALA A 151 1.56 -2.37 -4.07
CA ALA A 151 1.23 -2.89 -5.39
C ALA A 151 -0.10 -2.36 -5.90
N TYR A 152 -0.19 -2.14 -7.21
CA TYR A 152 -1.41 -1.72 -7.87
C TYR A 152 -1.60 -2.52 -9.17
N TRP A 153 -2.82 -2.93 -9.48
CA TRP A 153 -3.11 -3.61 -10.75
C TRP A 153 -3.26 -2.60 -11.88
N ASP A 154 -2.53 -2.79 -12.97
CA ASP A 154 -2.63 -1.98 -14.18
C ASP A 154 -3.36 -2.77 -15.28
N ASP A 155 -4.56 -2.32 -15.64
CA ASP A 155 -5.42 -3.00 -16.61
C ASP A 155 -4.84 -3.00 -18.04
N ASP A 156 -4.10 -1.96 -18.42
CA ASP A 156 -3.49 -1.87 -19.75
C ASP A 156 -2.31 -2.85 -19.90
N LEU A 157 -1.55 -3.07 -18.82
CA LEU A 157 -0.42 -4.00 -18.78
C LEU A 157 -0.81 -5.44 -18.39
N GLY A 158 -2.01 -5.63 -17.83
CA GLY A 158 -2.49 -6.91 -17.32
C GLY A 158 -1.59 -7.48 -16.21
N GLN A 159 -0.99 -6.61 -15.40
CA GLN A 159 0.01 -6.95 -14.40
C GLN A 159 -0.11 -6.04 -13.18
N TYR A 160 0.36 -6.53 -12.02
CA TYR A 160 0.62 -5.69 -10.88
C TYR A 160 1.90 -4.90 -11.09
N ILE A 161 1.84 -3.60 -10.81
CA ILE A 161 2.99 -2.73 -10.61
C ILE A 161 3.30 -2.75 -9.11
N VAL A 162 4.43 -3.33 -8.73
CA VAL A 162 4.91 -3.38 -7.34
C VAL A 162 6.02 -2.37 -7.19
N PHE A 163 5.91 -1.44 -6.25
CA PHE A 163 6.84 -0.33 -6.09
C PHE A 163 7.32 -0.16 -4.64
N TRP A 164 8.54 0.34 -4.46
CA TRP A 164 9.22 0.43 -3.18
C TRP A 164 10.33 1.49 -3.20
N ALA A 165 10.79 1.92 -2.03
CA ALA A 165 11.90 2.85 -1.90
C ALA A 165 13.26 2.12 -1.83
N SER A 166 14.27 2.65 -2.52
CA SER A 166 15.64 2.11 -2.46
C SER A 166 16.70 3.19 -2.65
N SER A 167 17.75 3.16 -1.84
CA SER A 167 18.99 3.88 -2.12
C SER A 167 19.83 3.08 -3.12
N LEU A 168 20.24 3.72 -4.23
CA LEU A 168 21.02 3.05 -5.28
C LEU A 168 22.48 3.51 -5.27
N TYR A 169 23.39 2.56 -5.44
CA TYR A 169 24.83 2.76 -5.44
C TYR A 169 25.44 2.26 -6.75
N SER A 170 26.46 2.97 -7.22
CA SER A 170 27.11 2.62 -8.49
C SER A 170 27.95 1.35 -8.33
N GLN A 171 27.66 0.32 -9.13
CA GLN A 171 28.43 -0.93 -9.08
C GLN A 171 29.91 -0.72 -9.47
N SER A 172 30.21 0.25 -10.34
CA SER A 172 31.58 0.48 -10.81
C SER A 172 32.40 1.40 -9.90
N THR A 173 31.76 2.33 -9.20
CA THR A 173 32.46 3.38 -8.42
C THR A 173 32.18 3.34 -6.93
N ASP A 174 31.14 2.63 -6.48
CA ASP A 174 30.81 2.42 -5.07
C ASP A 174 30.19 1.03 -4.82
N PRO A 175 30.90 -0.08 -5.18
CA PRO A 175 30.38 -1.44 -5.00
C PRO A 175 30.15 -1.83 -3.54
N ASN A 176 30.73 -1.09 -2.60
CA ASN A 176 30.59 -1.33 -1.16
C ASN A 176 29.56 -0.40 -0.50
N HIS A 177 28.79 0.36 -1.28
CA HIS A 177 27.69 1.21 -0.80
C HIS A 177 28.09 2.15 0.34
N THR A 178 29.28 2.74 0.25
CA THR A 178 29.87 3.59 1.29
C THR A 178 29.65 5.09 1.02
N GLY A 179 29.43 5.45 -0.24
CA GLY A 179 29.23 6.82 -0.69
C GLY A 179 27.88 7.40 -0.27
N LYS A 180 27.63 8.66 -0.61
CA LYS A 180 26.31 9.26 -0.42
C LYS A 180 25.36 8.75 -1.49
N SER A 181 24.14 8.42 -1.09
CA SER A 181 23.03 8.15 -1.99
C SER A 181 21.75 8.74 -1.39
N TYR A 182 20.64 8.54 -2.07
CA TYR A 182 19.30 8.93 -1.65
C TYR A 182 18.29 7.91 -2.17
N HIS A 183 17.17 7.81 -1.47
CA HIS A 183 16.08 6.92 -1.88
C HIS A 183 15.40 7.43 -3.14
N ARG A 184 15.21 6.51 -4.08
CA ARG A 184 14.35 6.62 -5.26
C ARG A 184 13.22 5.63 -5.10
N MET A 185 12.09 5.90 -5.76
CA MET A 185 11.06 4.87 -5.88
C MET A 185 11.37 4.02 -7.10
N LEU A 186 11.45 2.71 -6.90
CA LEU A 186 11.58 1.71 -7.95
C LEU A 186 10.24 1.01 -8.15
N TYR A 187 10.07 0.32 -9.28
CA TYR A 187 8.98 -0.60 -9.51
C TYR A 187 9.41 -1.81 -10.34
N ALA A 188 8.72 -2.94 -10.15
CA ALA A 188 8.76 -4.11 -11.02
C ALA A 188 7.33 -4.59 -11.29
N THR A 189 7.14 -5.39 -12.34
CA THR A 189 5.85 -5.97 -12.67
C THR A 189 5.78 -7.45 -12.31
N THR A 190 4.59 -7.93 -11.96
CA THR A 190 4.31 -9.35 -11.70
C THR A 190 2.85 -9.67 -12.00
N THR A 191 2.53 -10.94 -12.26
CA THR A 191 1.12 -11.42 -12.33
C THR A 191 0.74 -12.26 -11.12
N ASP A 192 1.71 -12.77 -10.36
CA ASP A 192 1.52 -13.86 -9.42
C ASP A 192 2.19 -13.65 -8.04
N PHE A 193 2.99 -12.59 -7.89
CA PHE A 193 3.84 -12.35 -6.71
C PHE A 193 4.84 -13.48 -6.41
N VAL A 194 5.26 -14.19 -7.47
CA VAL A 194 6.34 -15.20 -7.44
C VAL A 194 7.45 -14.78 -8.38
N THR A 195 7.11 -14.40 -9.62
CA THR A 195 8.07 -13.97 -10.63
C THR A 195 7.92 -12.48 -10.88
N PHE A 196 9.03 -11.75 -10.82
CA PHE A 196 9.07 -10.31 -11.03
C PHE A 196 9.90 -9.96 -12.25
N SER A 197 9.51 -8.88 -12.94
CA SER A 197 10.37 -8.23 -13.93
C SER A 197 11.63 -7.67 -13.27
N LYS A 198 12.59 -7.24 -14.10
CA LYS A 198 13.64 -6.35 -13.60
C LYS A 198 13.01 -5.05 -13.07
N ALA A 199 13.57 -4.53 -11.98
CA ALA A 199 13.15 -3.26 -11.43
C ALA A 199 13.58 -2.09 -12.32
N ASN A 200 12.71 -1.10 -12.44
CA ASN A 200 12.94 0.18 -13.10
C ASN A 200 12.78 1.32 -12.09
N ILE A 201 13.37 2.48 -12.39
CA ILE A 201 13.12 3.69 -11.59
C ILE A 201 11.72 4.20 -11.92
N TRP A 202 10.89 4.38 -10.89
CA TRP A 202 9.59 5.03 -11.00
C TRP A 202 9.70 6.54 -10.72
N GLN A 203 10.40 6.89 -9.64
CA GLN A 203 10.58 8.27 -9.22
C GLN A 203 12.03 8.55 -8.88
N ASP A 204 12.63 9.47 -9.63
CA ASP A 204 13.92 10.08 -9.31
C ASP A 204 13.86 11.58 -9.60
N THR A 205 13.78 12.36 -8.54
CA THR A 205 13.76 13.84 -8.57
C THR A 205 15.16 14.43 -8.34
N GLY A 206 16.20 13.60 -8.22
CA GLY A 206 17.51 14.01 -7.69
C GLY A 206 17.53 14.18 -6.16
N LYS A 207 16.44 13.83 -5.48
CA LYS A 207 16.18 14.11 -4.06
C LYS A 207 15.50 12.91 -3.39
N ALA A 208 15.75 12.71 -2.11
CA ALA A 208 15.26 11.55 -1.36
C ALA A 208 13.73 11.58 -1.22
N ARG A 209 13.08 10.47 -1.61
CA ARG A 209 11.65 10.20 -1.41
C ARG A 209 11.45 8.74 -1.00
N ILE A 210 10.50 8.49 -0.11
CA ILE A 210 10.13 7.16 0.40
C ILE A 210 8.62 7.01 0.51
N ASP A 211 8.16 5.84 0.96
CA ASP A 211 6.78 5.54 1.36
C ASP A 211 5.73 6.12 0.39
N SER A 212 5.68 5.55 -0.80
CA SER A 212 4.61 5.92 -1.75
C SER A 212 3.39 5.05 -1.51
N THR A 213 2.22 5.67 -1.62
CA THR A 213 0.94 4.96 -1.77
C THR A 213 0.17 5.52 -2.95
N VAL A 214 -0.71 4.71 -3.56
CA VAL A 214 -1.47 5.06 -4.76
C VAL A 214 -2.96 4.81 -4.55
N LEU A 215 -3.78 5.80 -4.93
CA LEU A 215 -5.22 5.70 -5.02
C LEU A 215 -5.70 6.08 -6.43
N GLN A 216 -6.49 5.22 -7.08
CA GLN A 216 -7.13 5.56 -8.35
C GLN A 216 -8.54 6.09 -8.12
N GLN A 217 -8.89 7.17 -8.81
CA GLN A 217 -10.23 7.73 -8.84
C GLN A 217 -10.60 8.05 -10.29
N GLY A 218 -11.47 7.23 -10.87
CA GLY A 218 -11.76 7.29 -12.31
C GLY A 218 -10.54 6.83 -13.13
N ASP A 219 -10.16 7.60 -14.15
CA ASP A 219 -8.99 7.36 -15.00
C ASP A 219 -7.71 8.04 -14.49
N VAL A 220 -7.72 8.56 -13.25
CA VAL A 220 -6.61 9.30 -12.65
C VAL A 220 -6.07 8.55 -11.44
N TYR A 221 -4.76 8.34 -11.45
CA TYR A 221 -3.99 7.90 -10.29
C TYR A 221 -3.55 9.11 -9.49
N TYR A 222 -3.72 9.02 -8.18
CA TYR A 222 -3.16 9.93 -7.19
C TYR A 222 -2.10 9.16 -6.42
N ARG A 223 -0.89 9.69 -6.35
CA ARG A 223 0.16 9.13 -5.49
C ARG A 223 0.47 10.10 -4.36
N PHE A 224 0.74 9.54 -3.20
CA PHE A 224 1.17 10.25 -2.01
C PHE A 224 2.54 9.69 -1.65
N THR A 225 3.55 10.55 -1.64
CA THR A 225 4.92 10.12 -1.41
C THR A 225 5.58 11.03 -0.38
N LYS A 226 6.25 10.43 0.60
CA LYS A 226 7.06 11.13 1.59
C LYS A 226 8.27 11.80 0.93
N ASP A 227 8.39 13.11 1.11
CA ASP A 227 9.59 13.91 0.84
C ASP A 227 10.43 14.01 2.10
N GLU A 228 11.73 13.72 1.99
CA GLU A 228 12.69 13.87 3.09
C GLU A 228 13.13 15.35 3.27
N GLY A 229 12.27 16.31 2.91
CA GLY A 229 12.47 17.75 3.11
C GLY A 229 13.18 18.46 1.97
N SER A 230 13.92 17.75 1.12
CA SER A 230 14.75 18.39 0.11
C SER A 230 13.96 18.91 -1.10
N SER A 231 12.80 18.32 -1.42
CA SER A 231 12.04 18.68 -2.63
C SER A 231 11.16 19.91 -2.41
N THR A 232 10.48 19.97 -1.26
CA THR A 232 9.45 20.97 -0.95
C THR A 232 9.81 21.88 0.22
N GLY A 233 10.89 21.58 0.95
CA GLY A 233 11.22 22.26 2.20
C GLY A 233 10.43 21.75 3.42
N CYS A 234 9.68 20.66 3.26
CA CYS A 234 8.90 20.00 4.31
C CYS A 234 9.21 18.51 4.34
N VAL A 235 9.48 17.98 5.53
CA VAL A 235 9.71 16.54 5.74
C VAL A 235 8.34 15.86 5.88
N ASP A 236 7.62 15.73 4.78
CA ASP A 236 6.15 15.58 4.73
C ASP A 236 5.69 14.93 3.41
N ILE A 237 4.38 14.79 3.20
CA ILE A 237 3.78 14.15 2.04
C ILE A 237 3.54 15.14 0.89
N ILE A 238 3.83 14.68 -0.31
CA ILE A 238 3.49 15.30 -1.59
C ILE A 238 2.39 14.46 -2.24
N GLU A 239 1.36 15.12 -2.75
CA GLU A 239 0.33 14.51 -3.58
C GLU A 239 0.52 14.92 -5.05
N GLU A 240 0.52 13.94 -5.93
CA GLU A 240 0.67 14.12 -7.37
C GLU A 240 -0.38 13.27 -8.12
N SER A 241 -0.75 13.70 -9.33
CA SER A 241 -1.71 12.97 -10.18
C SER A 241 -1.19 12.69 -11.58
N SER A 242 -1.59 11.56 -12.17
CA SER A 242 -1.31 11.17 -13.55
C SER A 242 -2.40 10.23 -14.07
N LYS A 243 -2.59 10.17 -15.39
CA LYS A 243 -3.42 9.13 -16.03
C LYS A 243 -2.66 7.82 -16.29
N ASN A 244 -1.34 7.84 -16.13
CA ASN A 244 -0.49 6.67 -16.29
C ASN A 244 0.33 6.46 -15.02
N LEU A 245 0.08 5.33 -14.36
CA LEU A 245 0.72 4.94 -13.10
C LEU A 245 2.25 4.84 -13.22
N THR A 246 2.77 4.43 -14.38
CA THR A 246 4.21 4.25 -14.58
C THR A 246 4.88 5.45 -15.25
N ALA A 247 4.15 6.56 -15.44
CA ALA A 247 4.69 7.77 -16.05
C ALA A 247 5.89 8.32 -15.26
N PRO A 248 6.91 8.89 -15.94
CA PRO A 248 8.04 9.51 -15.28
C PRO A 248 7.62 10.78 -14.52
N VAL A 249 8.39 11.17 -13.51
CA VAL A 249 8.08 12.31 -12.61
C VAL A 249 7.56 13.57 -13.33
N PRO A 250 8.16 14.08 -14.42
CA PRO A 250 7.70 15.32 -15.06
C PRO A 250 6.27 15.26 -15.64
N GLU A 251 5.73 14.06 -15.84
CA GLU A 251 4.37 13.83 -16.35
C GLU A 251 3.34 13.72 -15.22
N TRP A 252 3.78 13.70 -13.96
CA TRP A 252 2.91 13.79 -12.81
C TRP A 252 2.66 15.25 -12.43
N ARG A 253 1.39 15.63 -12.31
CA ARG A 253 0.98 16.96 -11.87
C ARG A 253 0.97 17.02 -10.35
N GLN A 254 1.78 17.89 -9.75
CA GLN A 254 1.72 18.19 -8.32
C GLN A 254 0.36 18.81 -7.94
N ILE A 255 -0.28 18.26 -6.92
CA ILE A 255 -1.59 18.69 -6.38
C ILE A 255 -1.40 19.46 -5.08
N ALA A 256 -0.70 18.84 -4.13
CA ALA A 256 -0.48 19.38 -2.80
C ALA A 256 0.91 18.98 -2.29
N THR A 257 1.45 19.79 -1.39
CA THR A 257 2.73 19.57 -0.71
C THR A 257 2.60 19.97 0.75
N CYS A 258 3.47 19.44 1.61
CA CYS A 258 3.45 19.75 3.05
C CYS A 258 2.07 19.44 3.68
N ILE A 259 1.46 18.32 3.27
CA ILE A 259 0.07 17.99 3.60
C ILE A 259 -0.14 17.93 5.11
N GLY A 260 0.72 17.22 5.84
CA GLY A 260 0.64 17.13 7.29
C GLY A 260 0.82 18.49 7.97
N LYS A 261 1.90 19.22 7.63
CA LYS A 261 2.19 20.55 8.16
C LYS A 261 1.00 21.51 7.96
N ASN A 262 0.41 21.53 6.77
CA ASN A 262 -0.75 22.38 6.46
C ASN A 262 -2.02 21.94 7.21
N ALA A 263 -2.12 20.66 7.57
CA ALA A 263 -3.16 20.11 8.44
C ALA A 263 -2.87 20.28 9.95
N GLY A 264 -1.75 20.90 10.33
CA GLY A 264 -1.37 21.15 11.72
C GLY A 264 -0.62 20.00 12.39
N THR A 265 0.12 19.20 11.63
CA THR A 265 0.99 18.13 12.15
C THR A 265 2.46 18.55 12.18
N GLY A 266 3.28 17.78 12.90
CA GLY A 266 4.72 17.74 12.72
C GLY A 266 5.13 17.03 11.43
N ALA A 267 6.37 16.54 11.38
CA ALA A 267 6.82 15.70 10.29
C ALA A 267 6.02 14.38 10.26
N VAL A 268 5.63 13.94 9.08
CA VAL A 268 4.78 12.75 8.89
C VAL A 268 5.33 11.82 7.81
N GLU A 269 5.20 10.51 7.96
CA GLU A 269 5.65 9.48 7.01
C GLU A 269 4.59 8.38 6.83
N GLY A 270 4.90 7.32 6.07
CA GLY A 270 4.04 6.15 5.93
C GLY A 270 2.58 6.41 5.53
N PRO A 271 2.33 7.17 4.45
CA PRO A 271 0.97 7.44 3.99
C PRO A 271 0.26 6.15 3.54
N THR A 272 -0.99 5.97 3.93
CA THR A 272 -1.92 5.04 3.26
C THR A 272 -3.18 5.81 2.84
N ALA A 273 -3.55 5.70 1.58
CA ALA A 273 -4.65 6.46 0.99
C ALA A 273 -5.81 5.54 0.60
N PHE A 274 -7.03 5.91 0.98
CA PHE A 274 -8.22 5.15 0.60
C PHE A 274 -9.46 6.05 0.53
N LYS A 275 -10.43 5.61 -0.26
CA LYS A 275 -11.75 6.25 -0.35
C LYS A 275 -12.69 5.63 0.69
N ALA A 276 -13.52 6.45 1.30
CA ALA A 276 -14.60 5.97 2.14
C ALA A 276 -15.52 5.01 1.36
N ASN A 277 -15.91 3.90 1.99
CA ASN A 277 -16.93 3.00 1.50
C ASN A 277 -18.24 3.76 1.24
N PRO A 278 -19.08 3.28 0.31
CA PRO A 278 -20.46 3.73 0.23
C PRO A 278 -21.15 3.63 1.59
N ALA A 279 -21.88 4.67 1.96
CA ALA A 279 -22.58 4.78 3.25
C ALA A 279 -21.67 4.66 4.50
N ASP A 280 -20.39 5.03 4.40
CA ASP A 280 -19.57 5.24 5.60
C ASP A 280 -20.24 6.28 6.52
N VAL A 281 -20.23 6.02 7.83
CA VAL A 281 -20.88 6.89 8.82
C VAL A 281 -20.29 8.31 8.86
N ASN A 282 -19.08 8.49 8.36
CA ASN A 282 -18.39 9.77 8.27
C ASN A 282 -18.61 10.48 6.93
N GLY A 283 -19.41 9.90 6.03
CA GLY A 283 -19.73 10.44 4.70
C GLY A 283 -18.70 10.11 3.62
N GLN A 284 -18.99 10.49 2.38
CA GLN A 284 -18.08 10.26 1.26
C GLN A 284 -16.89 11.21 1.32
N LYS A 285 -15.71 10.65 1.62
CA LYS A 285 -14.44 11.35 1.75
C LYS A 285 -13.30 10.51 1.19
N PHE A 286 -12.15 11.14 1.07
CA PHE A 286 -10.86 10.48 0.91
C PHE A 286 -10.08 10.61 2.22
N TYR A 287 -9.42 9.53 2.60
CA TYR A 287 -8.58 9.45 3.78
C TYR A 287 -7.13 9.28 3.38
N LEU A 288 -6.25 9.93 4.13
CA LEU A 288 -4.81 9.76 4.07
C LEU A 288 -4.33 9.59 5.51
N PHE A 289 -4.07 8.35 5.92
CA PHE A 289 -3.52 8.13 7.25
C PHE A 289 -2.00 8.25 7.16
N VAL A 290 -1.40 8.93 8.12
CA VAL A 290 0.04 9.21 8.14
C VAL A 290 0.60 9.03 9.55
N ASP A 291 1.87 8.68 9.65
CA ASP A 291 2.59 8.52 10.91
C ASP A 291 3.27 9.83 11.29
N GLU A 292 2.72 10.55 12.27
CA GLU A 292 3.39 11.69 12.89
C GLU A 292 4.47 11.18 13.87
N TYR A 293 5.57 10.70 13.30
CA TYR A 293 6.67 10.08 14.02
C TYR A 293 7.33 11.08 14.98
N GLY A 294 7.59 10.61 16.21
CA GLY A 294 8.03 11.47 17.32
C GLY A 294 6.94 12.38 17.90
N GLY A 295 5.73 12.38 17.30
CA GLY A 295 4.54 13.08 17.76
C GLY A 295 3.45 12.11 18.23
N ARG A 296 2.22 12.29 17.73
CA ARG A 296 1.03 11.53 18.15
C ARG A 296 1.03 10.07 17.68
N GLY A 297 1.89 9.68 16.75
CA GLY A 297 1.81 8.40 16.03
C GLY A 297 0.89 8.49 14.81
N TYR A 298 0.28 7.37 14.43
CA TYR A 298 -0.59 7.33 13.24
C TYR A 298 -1.85 8.17 13.42
N ILE A 299 -2.18 8.99 12.43
CA ILE A 299 -3.30 9.92 12.45
C ILE A 299 -4.05 9.94 11.10
N PRO A 300 -5.39 10.06 11.11
CA PRO A 300 -6.17 10.15 9.89
C PRO A 300 -6.35 11.59 9.42
N LEU A 301 -5.84 11.92 8.22
CA LEU A 301 -6.22 13.11 7.49
C LEU A 301 -7.39 12.80 6.56
N GLU A 302 -8.26 13.79 6.33
CA GLU A 302 -9.41 13.65 5.44
C GLU A 302 -9.59 14.84 4.49
N THR A 303 -10.14 14.57 3.31
CA THR A 303 -10.60 15.59 2.37
C THR A 303 -11.83 15.11 1.58
N GLN A 304 -12.60 16.05 1.00
CA GLN A 304 -13.78 15.72 0.19
C GLN A 304 -13.46 15.60 -1.31
N ASP A 305 -12.47 16.35 -1.80
CA ASP A 305 -12.06 16.38 -3.20
C ASP A 305 -10.55 16.14 -3.29
N ILE A 306 -10.16 14.95 -3.72
CA ILE A 306 -8.75 14.59 -3.92
C ILE A 306 -8.11 15.34 -5.10
N ALA A 307 -8.88 15.89 -6.03
CA ALA A 307 -8.34 16.70 -7.13
C ALA A 307 -7.98 18.12 -6.70
N ASN A 308 -8.66 18.66 -5.69
CA ASN A 308 -8.46 19.99 -5.11
C ASN A 308 -8.54 19.92 -3.57
N PRO A 309 -7.55 19.28 -2.93
CA PRO A 309 -7.67 18.86 -1.55
C PRO A 309 -7.58 20.03 -0.56
N SER A 310 -8.35 19.90 0.50
CA SER A 310 -8.18 20.60 1.77
C SER A 310 -8.04 19.56 2.86
N TRP A 311 -6.84 18.98 2.97
CA TRP A 311 -6.51 17.96 3.95
C TRP A 311 -6.54 18.53 5.37
N LYS A 312 -7.19 17.80 6.28
CA LYS A 312 -7.33 18.19 7.69
C LYS A 312 -7.27 16.95 8.55
N VAL A 313 -6.71 17.06 9.76
CA VAL A 313 -6.83 16.00 10.75
C VAL A 313 -8.30 15.77 11.06
N SER A 314 -8.75 14.51 11.06
CA SER A 314 -10.12 14.16 11.43
C SER A 314 -10.40 14.60 12.87
N SER A 315 -11.56 15.21 13.12
CA SER A 315 -11.87 15.82 14.42
C SER A 315 -12.04 14.81 15.56
N SER A 316 -12.37 13.57 15.24
CA SER A 316 -12.51 12.45 16.17
C SER A 316 -12.15 11.16 15.46
N TYR A 317 -11.35 10.32 16.12
CA TYR A 317 -10.98 8.99 15.63
C TYR A 317 -10.49 8.12 16.78
N LYS A 318 -10.55 6.81 16.57
CA LYS A 318 -10.00 5.79 17.45
C LYS A 318 -9.26 4.75 16.61
N LEU A 319 -7.94 4.83 16.59
CA LEU A 319 -7.06 3.85 15.96
C LEU A 319 -6.61 2.77 16.96
N PRO A 320 -5.93 1.70 16.51
CA PRO A 320 -5.17 0.80 17.37
C PRO A 320 -4.23 1.57 18.33
N ALA A 321 -3.71 0.91 19.36
CA ALA A 321 -2.95 1.60 20.40
C ALA A 321 -1.65 2.23 19.88
N HIS A 322 -0.90 1.48 19.06
CA HIS A 322 0.41 1.89 18.54
C HIS A 322 0.62 1.49 17.07
N PRO A 323 -0.30 1.80 16.14
CA PRO A 323 -0.07 1.51 14.73
C PRO A 323 1.05 2.40 14.20
N ARG A 324 1.84 1.83 13.32
CA ARG A 324 2.79 2.53 12.44
C ARG A 324 2.34 2.31 10.99
N HIS A 325 3.18 2.69 10.04
CA HIS A 325 2.93 2.52 8.60
C HIS A 325 2.35 1.13 8.27
N GLY A 326 1.25 1.14 7.51
CA GLY A 326 0.50 -0.05 7.14
C GLY A 326 -0.56 0.32 6.10
N THR A 327 -1.51 -0.57 5.85
CA THR A 327 -2.49 -0.42 4.77
C THR A 327 -3.92 -0.65 5.22
N VAL A 328 -4.81 0.26 4.85
CA VAL A 328 -6.25 0.11 5.02
C VAL A 328 -6.86 -0.52 3.77
N LEU A 329 -7.53 -1.66 3.94
CA LEU A 329 -8.23 -2.40 2.89
C LEU A 329 -9.74 -2.37 3.15
N PRO A 330 -10.55 -1.79 2.25
CA PRO A 330 -12.00 -1.98 2.26
C PRO A 330 -12.39 -3.45 2.13
N ILE A 331 -13.31 -3.90 2.99
CA ILE A 331 -13.76 -5.29 3.04
C ILE A 331 -15.29 -5.38 3.08
N THR A 332 -15.81 -6.51 2.62
CA THR A 332 -17.25 -6.80 2.63
C THR A 332 -17.76 -7.08 4.05
N ALA A 333 -19.08 -7.02 4.23
CA ALA A 333 -19.72 -7.40 5.49
C ALA A 333 -19.37 -8.84 5.93
N ASP A 334 -19.32 -9.79 4.97
CA ASP A 334 -19.00 -11.18 5.25
C ASP A 334 -17.53 -11.36 5.66
N GLU A 335 -16.62 -10.65 5.01
CA GLU A 335 -15.20 -10.64 5.39
C GLU A 335 -14.99 -10.01 6.75
N LEU A 336 -15.61 -8.85 7.02
CA LEU A 336 -15.55 -8.19 8.32
C LEU A 336 -16.04 -9.12 9.43
N LYS A 337 -17.20 -9.75 9.24
CA LYS A 337 -17.75 -10.73 10.19
C LYS A 337 -16.80 -11.91 10.38
N ARG A 338 -16.22 -12.43 9.30
CA ARG A 338 -15.32 -13.59 9.33
C ARG A 338 -14.07 -13.30 10.14
N ILE A 339 -13.36 -12.20 9.85
CA ILE A 339 -12.12 -11.84 10.56
C ILE A 339 -12.39 -11.47 12.01
N THR A 340 -13.46 -10.74 12.31
CA THR A 340 -13.81 -10.34 13.68
C THR A 340 -14.29 -11.52 14.52
N SER A 341 -14.93 -12.52 13.92
CA SER A 341 -15.32 -13.75 14.63
C SER A 341 -14.14 -14.67 14.89
N HIS A 342 -13.20 -14.77 13.94
CA HIS A 342 -12.03 -15.64 14.08
C HIS A 342 -11.00 -15.08 15.05
N TYR A 343 -10.73 -13.77 14.96
CA TYR A 343 -9.74 -13.06 15.77
C TYR A 343 -10.35 -12.31 16.96
N ALA A 344 -11.52 -12.76 17.45
CA ALA A 344 -12.24 -12.13 18.56
C ALA A 344 -11.43 -12.07 19.87
#